data_AF-A0A2A9G0Q5-F1
#
_entry.id   AF-A0A2A9G0Q5-F1
#
_cell.length_a   1.000
_cell.length_b   1.000
_cell.length_c   1.000
_cell.angle_alpha   90.00
_cell.angle_beta   90.00
_cell.angle_gamma   90.00
#
_symmetry.space_group_name_H-M   'P 1'
#
loop_
_entity.id
_entity.type
_entity.pdbx_description
1 polymer ?
#
loop_
_entity_poly.entity_id
_entity_poly.type
_entity_poly.pdbx_seq_one_letter_code
_entity_poly.pdbx_strand_id
1 'polypeptide(L)'
;MEHVKQILDSIDQAIKRLVSPVAMLVGAALLGNGLDKPETSEFGIYFLMILLSVGAVGYMFFSGREAVNTFKELPISRWKVAILTVYFMLIYLVLCIAAVRLGFDKLPTA
;
A
#
# COMPACT_ATOMS: atom_id res chain seq x y z
N MET A 1 -29.84 -11.09 -2.97
CA MET A 1 -29.03 -10.68 -1.80
C MET A 1 -27.65 -11.33 -1.79
N GLU A 2 -27.50 -12.57 -2.24
CA GLU A 2 -26.23 -13.32 -2.23
C GLU A 2 -25.08 -12.66 -3.02
N HIS A 3 -25.37 -12.11 -4.21
CA HIS A 3 -24.37 -11.39 -5.01
C HIS A 3 -23.83 -10.12 -4.34
N VAL A 4 -24.64 -9.45 -3.52
CA VAL A 4 -24.18 -8.23 -2.81
C VAL A 4 -23.19 -8.61 -1.73
N LYS A 5 -23.41 -9.74 -1.06
CA LYS A 5 -22.51 -10.26 -0.03
C LYS A 5 -21.15 -10.66 -0.62
N GLN A 6 -21.14 -11.37 -1.76
CA GLN A 6 -19.91 -11.72 -2.46
C GLN A 6 -19.08 -10.49 -2.89
N ILE A 7 -19.75 -9.42 -3.33
CA ILE A 7 -19.10 -8.16 -3.69
C ILE A 7 -18.49 -7.49 -2.45
N LEU A 8 -19.26 -7.41 -1.35
CA LEU A 8 -18.78 -6.84 -0.09
C LEU A 8 -17.59 -7.61 0.48
N ASP A 9 -17.63 -8.94 0.48
CA ASP A 9 -16.54 -9.80 0.95
C ASP A 9 -15.28 -9.61 0.09
N SER A 10 -15.44 -9.44 -1.23
CA SER A 10 -14.32 -9.16 -2.14
C SER A 10 -13.68 -7.79 -1.86
N ILE A 11 -14.51 -6.78 -1.55
CA ILE A 11 -14.03 -5.44 -1.17
C ILE A 11 -13.29 -5.51 0.18
N ASP A 12 -13.88 -6.16 1.18
CA ASP A 12 -13.27 -6.32 2.51
C ASP A 12 -11.93 -7.04 2.42
N GLN A 13 -11.84 -8.10 1.62
CA GLN A 13 -10.59 -8.81 1.39
C GLN A 13 -9.55 -7.93 0.69
N ALA A 14 -9.97 -7.12 -0.29
CA ALA A 14 -9.07 -6.21 -0.98
C ALA A 14 -8.57 -5.07 -0.06
N ILE A 15 -9.42 -4.56 0.84
CA ILE A 15 -9.01 -3.61 1.88
C ILE A 15 -8.02 -4.26 2.86
N LYS A 16 -8.29 -5.49 3.32
CA LYS A 16 -7.37 -6.22 4.21
C LYS A 16 -5.99 -6.42 3.59
N ARG A 17 -5.92 -6.68 2.28
CA ARG A 17 -4.65 -6.80 1.55
C ARG A 17 -3.87 -5.48 1.47
N LEU A 18 -4.54 -4.33 1.59
CA LEU A 18 -3.88 -3.01 1.65
C LEU A 18 -3.27 -2.71 3.02
N VAL A 19 -3.72 -3.34 4.10
CA VAL A 19 -3.23 -3.02 5.46
C VAL A 19 -1.72 -3.28 5.59
N SER A 20 -1.22 -4.39 5.05
CA SER A 20 0.20 -4.75 5.12
C SER A 20 1.13 -3.73 4.44
N PRO A 21 0.95 -3.33 3.17
CA PRO A 21 1.81 -2.33 2.55
C PRO A 21 1.71 -0.96 3.24
N VAL A 22 0.54 -0.60 3.76
CA VAL A 22 0.39 0.65 4.54
C VAL A 22 1.19 0.60 5.83
N ALA A 23 1.12 -0.52 6.57
CA ALA A 23 1.90 -0.70 7.79
C ALA A 23 3.41 -0.68 7.52
N MET A 24 3.86 -1.26 6.39
CA MET A 24 5.26 -1.19 5.97
C MET A 24 5.71 0.25 5.68
N LEU A 25 4.90 1.03 4.96
CA LEU A 25 5.19 2.44 4.67
C LEU A 25 5.18 3.31 5.93
N VAL A 26 4.23 3.11 6.83
CA VAL A 26 4.19 3.79 8.14
C VAL A 26 5.41 3.40 8.98
N GLY A 27 5.78 2.13 8.98
CA GLY A 27 6.99 1.63 9.65
C GLY A 27 8.26 2.31 9.11
N ALA A 28 8.38 2.43 7.78
CA ALA A 28 9.49 3.15 7.16
C ALA A 28 9.51 4.63 7.57
N ALA A 29 8.34 5.28 7.61
CA ALA A 29 8.22 6.67 8.04
C ALA A 29 8.63 6.87 9.51
N LEU A 30 8.21 5.96 10.40
CA LEU A 30 8.58 5.98 11.82
C LEU A 30 10.08 5.75 12.02
N LEU A 31 10.69 4.88 11.24
CA LEU A 31 12.15 4.68 11.24
C LEU A 31 12.89 5.96 10.80
N GLY A 32 12.37 6.69 9.81
CA GLY A 32 12.93 7.98 9.39
C GLY A 32 12.98 9.01 10.52
N ASN A 33 12.04 8.98 11.46
CA ASN A 33 12.09 9.83 12.66
C ASN A 33 13.21 9.45 13.64
N GLY A 34 13.78 8.26 13.52
CA GLY A 34 14.92 7.82 14.31
C GLY A 34 16.26 8.37 13.83
N LEU A 35 16.33 8.93 12.61
CA LEU A 35 17.57 9.48 12.04
C LEU A 35 18.07 10.73 12.79
N ASP A 36 17.19 11.44 13.50
CA ASP A 36 17.56 12.63 14.28
C ASP A 36 18.28 12.28 15.60
N LYS A 37 18.50 11.00 15.91
CA LYS A 37 19.09 10.54 17.18
C LYS A 37 20.56 10.10 17.01
N PRO A 38 21.50 10.70 17.76
CA PRO A 38 22.95 10.49 17.59
C PRO A 38 23.44 9.08 17.97
N GLU A 39 22.65 8.29 18.68
CA GLU A 39 22.99 6.92 19.07
C GLU A 39 22.59 5.86 18.03
N THR A 40 21.98 6.26 16.91
CA THR A 40 21.38 5.32 15.97
C THR A 40 22.25 5.10 14.74
N SER A 41 22.37 3.84 14.31
CA SER A 41 23.07 3.51 13.06
C SER A 41 22.25 3.99 11.85
N GLU A 42 22.61 5.13 11.29
CA GLU A 42 21.94 5.72 10.12
C GLU A 42 21.83 4.72 8.95
N PHE A 43 22.91 3.97 8.68
CA PHE A 43 22.93 2.93 7.65
C PHE A 43 21.84 1.86 7.87
N GLY A 44 21.65 1.41 9.12
CA GLY A 44 20.62 0.43 9.46
C GLY A 44 19.22 0.98 9.24
N ILE A 45 18.98 2.23 9.62
CA ILE A 45 17.69 2.90 9.38
C ILE A 45 17.40 3.01 7.89
N TYR A 46 18.33 3.55 7.10
CA TYR A 46 18.13 3.68 5.65
C TYR A 46 17.88 2.32 4.99
N PHE A 47 18.63 1.28 5.37
CA PHE A 47 18.42 -0.07 4.85
C PHE A 47 17.01 -0.59 5.15
N LEU A 48 16.54 -0.47 6.41
CA LEU A 48 15.19 -0.90 6.77
C LEU A 48 14.10 -0.06 6.09
N MET A 49 14.29 1.25 5.97
CA MET A 49 13.35 2.13 5.25
C MET A 49 13.20 1.70 3.79
N ILE A 50 14.32 1.44 3.10
CA ILE A 50 14.33 0.96 1.72
C ILE A 50 13.66 -0.42 1.64
N LEU A 51 14.03 -1.35 2.52
CA LEU A 51 13.47 -2.71 2.53
C LEU A 51 11.95 -2.71 2.71
N LEU A 52 11.45 -1.93 3.67
CA LEU A 52 10.01 -1.79 3.92
C LEU A 52 9.29 -1.13 2.75
N SER A 53 9.92 -0.17 2.09
CA SER A 53 9.30 0.57 0.99
C SER A 53 9.27 -0.25 -0.30
N VAL A 54 10.36 -0.94 -0.62
CA VAL A 54 10.39 -1.92 -1.73
C VAL A 54 9.41 -3.06 -1.45
N GLY A 55 9.37 -3.56 -0.20
CA GLY A 55 8.42 -4.56 0.25
C GLY A 55 6.97 -4.09 0.09
N ALA A 56 6.67 -2.85 0.47
CA ALA A 56 5.35 -2.25 0.30
C ALA A 56 4.96 -2.18 -1.18
N VAL A 57 5.82 -1.64 -2.06
CA VAL A 57 5.55 -1.56 -3.50
C VAL A 57 5.33 -2.95 -4.11
N GLY A 58 6.18 -3.91 -3.77
CA GLY A 58 6.02 -5.30 -4.20
C GLY A 58 4.68 -5.88 -3.77
N TYR A 59 4.32 -5.72 -2.49
CA TYR A 59 3.05 -6.22 -1.95
C TYR A 59 1.84 -5.53 -2.59
N MET A 60 1.91 -4.22 -2.83
CA MET A 60 0.88 -3.47 -3.53
C MET A 60 0.67 -3.99 -4.96
N PHE A 61 1.75 -4.33 -5.67
CA PHE A 61 1.67 -4.89 -7.02
C PHE A 61 0.99 -6.27 -7.04
N PHE A 62 1.40 -7.18 -6.14
CA PHE A 62 0.75 -8.49 -6.01
C PHE A 62 -0.70 -8.36 -5.56
N SER A 63 -0.99 -7.52 -4.57
CA SER A 63 -2.35 -7.24 -4.07
C SER A 63 -3.26 -6.69 -5.18
N GLY A 64 -2.76 -5.75 -5.99
CA GLY A 64 -3.49 -5.21 -7.13
C GLY A 64 -3.81 -6.28 -8.17
N ARG A 65 -2.85 -7.16 -8.49
CA ARG A 65 -3.07 -8.28 -9.41
C ARG A 65 -4.11 -9.26 -8.88
N GLU A 66 -4.03 -9.62 -7.60
CA GLU A 66 -4.98 -10.49 -6.91
C GLU A 66 -6.40 -9.90 -6.92
N ALA A 67 -6.53 -8.61 -6.58
CA ALA A 67 -7.80 -7.90 -6.59
C ALA A 67 -8.43 -7.85 -7.99
N VAL A 68 -7.63 -7.54 -9.03
CA VAL A 68 -8.11 -7.54 -10.43
C VAL A 68 -8.58 -8.92 -10.86
N ASN A 69 -7.90 -9.99 -10.45
CA ASN A 69 -8.32 -11.36 -10.74
C ASN A 69 -9.64 -11.69 -10.04
N THR A 70 -9.77 -11.38 -8.74
CA THR A 70 -11.03 -11.55 -8.01
C THR A 70 -12.18 -10.77 -8.67
N PHE A 71 -11.95 -9.54 -9.14
CA PHE A 71 -12.99 -8.76 -9.81
C PHE A 71 -13.36 -9.26 -11.21
N LYS A 72 -12.46 -9.97 -11.90
CA LYS A 72 -12.75 -10.61 -13.19
C LYS A 72 -13.59 -11.88 -13.05
N GLU A 73 -13.50 -12.56 -11.92
CA GLU A 73 -14.27 -13.78 -11.61
C GLU A 73 -15.71 -13.46 -11.16
N LEU A 74 -15.97 -12.24 -10.70
CA LEU A 74 -17.31 -11.83 -10.32
C LEU A 74 -18.18 -11.53 -11.57
N PRO A 75 -19.47 -11.89 -11.56
CA PRO A 75 -20.41 -11.66 -12.67
C PRO A 75 -20.86 -10.20 -12.73
N ILE A 76 -19.92 -9.26 -12.80
CA ILE A 76 -20.14 -7.81 -12.77
C ILE A 76 -19.80 -7.22 -14.14
N SER A 77 -20.54 -6.18 -14.55
CA SER A 77 -20.24 -5.47 -15.80
C SER A 77 -18.81 -4.88 -15.79
N ARG A 78 -18.12 -4.98 -16.93
CA ARG A 78 -16.74 -4.48 -17.11
C ARG A 78 -16.54 -3.02 -16.68
N TRP A 79 -17.58 -2.20 -16.78
CA TRP A 79 -17.60 -0.81 -16.32
C TRP A 79 -17.43 -0.66 -14.80
N LYS A 80 -18.08 -1.51 -14.00
CA LYS A 80 -17.93 -1.46 -12.53
C LYS A 80 -16.53 -1.95 -12.12
N VAL A 81 -15.98 -2.93 -12.82
CA VAL A 81 -14.58 -3.38 -12.63
C VAL A 81 -13.60 -2.25 -12.95
N ALA A 82 -13.81 -1.52 -14.05
CA ALA A 82 -12.99 -0.36 -14.40
C ALA A 82 -13.04 0.73 -13.33
N ILE A 83 -14.24 1.10 -12.87
CA ILE A 83 -14.42 2.08 -11.78
C ILE A 83 -13.69 1.63 -10.51
N LEU A 84 -13.85 0.37 -10.12
CA LEU A 84 -13.24 -0.17 -8.90
C LEU A 84 -11.70 -0.20 -9.01
N THR A 85 -11.18 -0.50 -10.19
CA THR A 85 -9.73 -0.44 -10.47
C THR A 85 -9.20 0.98 -10.34
N VAL A 86 -9.93 1.98 -10.87
CA VAL A 86 -9.58 3.40 -10.75
C VAL A 86 -9.61 3.85 -9.28
N TYR A 87 -10.62 3.45 -8.51
CA TYR A 87 -10.68 3.73 -7.06
C TYR A 87 -9.50 3.13 -6.31
N PHE A 88 -9.14 1.88 -6.61
CA PHE A 88 -7.96 1.26 -6.01
C PHE A 88 -6.68 2.01 -6.37
N MET A 89 -6.49 2.39 -7.64
CA MET A 89 -5.35 3.22 -8.06
C MET A 89 -5.28 4.55 -7.29
N LEU A 90 -6.43 5.21 -7.10
CA LEU A 90 -6.50 6.45 -6.30
C LEU A 90 -6.09 6.21 -4.84
N ILE A 91 -6.55 5.12 -4.22
CA ILE A 91 -6.16 4.76 -2.85
C ILE A 91 -4.65 4.48 -2.78
N TYR A 92 -4.09 3.73 -3.74
CA TYR A 92 -2.66 3.49 -3.84
C TYR A 92 -1.86 4.79 -3.97
N LEU A 93 -2.34 5.73 -4.79
CA LEU A 93 -1.70 7.02 -5.00
C LEU A 93 -1.73 7.89 -3.73
N VAL A 94 -2.87 7.97 -3.05
CA VAL A 94 -2.98 8.68 -1.75
C VAL A 94 -2.06 8.06 -0.70
N LEU A 95 -1.97 6.73 -0.64
CA LEU A 95 -1.07 6.03 0.28
C LEU A 95 0.40 6.32 -0.01
N CYS A 96 0.77 6.39 -1.29
CA CYS A 96 2.12 6.73 -1.71
C CYS A 96 2.48 8.17 -1.29
N ILE A 97 1.58 9.13 -1.52
CA ILE A 97 1.76 10.54 -1.10
C ILE A 97 1.85 10.65 0.43
N ALA A 98 0.99 9.93 1.15
CA ALA A 98 0.99 9.94 2.61
C ALA A 98 2.29 9.38 3.19
N ALA A 99 2.81 8.28 2.63
CA ALA A 99 4.09 7.70 3.02
C ALA A 99 5.25 8.68 2.78
N VAL A 100 5.21 9.40 1.65
CA VAL A 100 6.23 10.40 1.33
C VAL A 100 6.24 11.51 2.38
N ARG A 101 5.06 12.10 2.66
CA ARG A 101 4.86 13.16 3.65
C ARG A 101 5.15 12.75 5.10
N LEU A 102 4.96 11.48 5.46
CA LEU A 102 5.09 11.03 6.85
C LEU A 102 6.52 10.69 7.27
N GLY A 103 7.44 10.41 6.33
CA GLY A 103 8.83 10.18 6.72
C GLY A 103 9.88 10.09 5.62
N PHE A 104 9.52 10.19 4.33
CA PHE A 104 10.52 10.32 3.27
C PHE A 104 11.05 11.76 3.13
N ASP A 105 10.37 12.77 3.67
CA ASP A 105 10.90 14.15 3.73
C ASP A 105 12.24 14.26 4.48
N LYS A 106 12.61 13.22 5.24
CA LYS A 106 13.90 13.13 5.97
C LYS A 106 14.99 12.35 5.24
N LEU A 107 14.69 11.77 4.09
CA LEU A 107 15.74 11.12 3.30
C LEU A 107 16.62 12.19 2.65
N PRO A 108 17.95 12.01 2.65
CA PRO A 108 18.84 12.91 1.95
C PRO A 108 18.48 12.88 0.46
N THR A 109 17.93 14.00 -0.01
CA THR A 109 17.85 14.27 -1.43
C THR A 109 19.25 14.65 -1.89
N ALA A 110 19.77 13.90 -2.85
CA ALA A 110 21.08 14.15 -3.45
C ALA A 110 21.17 15.56 -4.06
#